data_AF-A0A494ZSX6-F1
#
_entry.id   AF-A0A494ZSX6-F1
#
_cell.length_a   1.000
_cell.length_b   1.000
_cell.length_c   1.000
_cell.angle_alpha   90.00
_cell.angle_beta   90.00
_cell.angle_gamma   90.00
#
_symmetry.space_group_name_H-M   'P 1'
#
loop_
_entity.id
_entity.type
_entity.pdbx_description
1 polymer ?
#
loop_
_entity_poly.entity_id
_entity_poly.type
_entity_poly.pdbx_seq_one_letter_code
_entity_poly.pdbx_strand_id
1 'polypeptide(L)'
;MDKDFFTYQGIYHVFLAGEQKVSSLIPQLTDLLSRDEEDILLEEVKESLIKIGTPEVVPAVEKYVINEFSSFFAVDVLENIKHPSAEEMLLYHFDQTTDKGLKTLIANALCRQLSTKAIPKVVALIEEGYDESILDLKEPLYANCVLNNVDYPNLEQKEKAKQKANRLKIGRNDPCPCGSGKKFKKCCWK
;
A
#
# COMPACT_ATOMS: atom_id res chain seq x y z
N MET A 1 -34.01 -12.52 -2.21
CA MET A 1 -32.98 -13.29 -2.92
C MET A 1 -31.96 -13.65 -1.88
N ASP A 2 -31.90 -14.92 -1.46
CA ASP A 2 -30.77 -15.42 -0.68
C ASP A 2 -29.53 -15.27 -1.56
N LYS A 3 -28.68 -14.29 -1.24
CA LYS A 3 -27.35 -14.22 -1.83
C LYS A 3 -26.55 -15.39 -1.26
N ASP A 4 -25.91 -16.16 -2.14
CA ASP A 4 -25.03 -17.28 -1.78
C ASP A 4 -23.69 -16.73 -1.24
N PHE A 5 -23.76 -16.17 -0.04
CA PHE A 5 -22.61 -15.61 0.68
C PHE A 5 -21.65 -16.73 1.09
N PHE A 6 -20.36 -16.43 1.01
CA PHE A 6 -19.30 -17.31 1.45
C PHE A 6 -19.39 -17.50 2.97
N THR A 7 -19.41 -18.75 3.40
CA THR A 7 -19.62 -19.07 4.82
C THR A 7 -18.42 -18.63 5.67
N TYR A 8 -18.65 -18.30 6.95
CA TYR A 8 -17.56 -18.04 7.90
C TYR A 8 -16.57 -19.20 7.99
N GLN A 9 -17.06 -20.44 7.89
CA GLN A 9 -16.21 -21.62 7.84
C GLN A 9 -15.32 -21.62 6.58
N GLY A 10 -15.87 -21.20 5.43
CA GLY A 10 -15.11 -20.98 4.21
C GLY A 10 -13.99 -19.94 4.40
N ILE A 11 -14.31 -18.79 4.97
CA ILE A 11 -13.32 -17.72 5.26
C ILE A 11 -12.21 -18.27 6.17
N TYR A 12 -12.57 -19.06 7.19
CA TYR A 12 -11.60 -19.70 8.06
C TYR A 12 -10.69 -20.69 7.32
N HIS A 13 -11.20 -21.42 6.32
CA HIS A 13 -10.37 -22.28 5.47
C HIS A 13 -9.40 -21.48 4.59
N VAL A 14 -9.83 -20.33 4.06
CA VAL A 14 -8.96 -19.39 3.32
C VAL A 14 -7.81 -18.94 4.23
N PHE A 15 -8.15 -18.44 5.43
CA PHE A 15 -7.18 -18.09 6.46
C PHE A 15 -6.18 -19.21 6.74
N LEU A 16 -6.67 -20.44 6.99
CA LEU A 16 -5.82 -21.59 7.27
C LEU A 16 -4.90 -21.97 6.10
N ALA A 17 -5.33 -21.77 4.85
CA ALA A 17 -4.51 -22.01 3.67
C ALA A 17 -3.35 -21.01 3.60
N GLY A 18 -3.60 -19.74 3.94
CA GLY A 18 -2.59 -18.69 4.07
C GLY A 18 -1.58 -18.99 5.19
N GLU A 19 -2.06 -19.28 6.40
CA GLU A 19 -1.21 -19.60 7.56
C GLU A 19 -0.30 -20.80 7.32
N GLN A 20 -0.81 -21.83 6.65
CA GLN A 20 -0.04 -23.03 6.29
C GLN A 20 0.76 -22.88 5.00
N LYS A 21 0.65 -21.73 4.30
CA LYS A 21 1.34 -21.43 3.05
C LYS A 21 1.13 -22.49 1.97
N VAL A 22 -0.12 -22.94 1.80
CA VAL A 22 -0.48 -24.03 0.89
C VAL A 22 -0.49 -23.53 -0.56
N SER A 23 0.67 -23.56 -1.22
CA SER A 23 0.83 -23.05 -2.59
C SER A 23 -0.02 -23.77 -3.64
N SER A 24 -0.37 -25.05 -3.40
CA SER A 24 -1.27 -25.79 -4.29
C SER A 24 -2.70 -25.23 -4.36
N LEU A 25 -3.07 -24.33 -3.43
CA LEU A 25 -4.38 -23.68 -3.39
C LEU A 25 -4.39 -22.28 -4.03
N ILE A 26 -3.25 -21.80 -4.56
CA ILE A 26 -3.19 -20.47 -5.20
C ILE A 26 -4.31 -20.28 -6.24
N PRO A 27 -4.55 -21.21 -7.19
CA PRO A 27 -5.61 -21.02 -8.19
C PRO A 27 -6.99 -20.83 -7.56
N GLN A 28 -7.35 -21.69 -6.59
CA GLN A 28 -8.64 -21.66 -5.90
C GLN A 28 -8.80 -20.37 -5.08
N LEU A 29 -7.74 -19.92 -4.41
CA LEU A 29 -7.75 -18.67 -3.66
C LEU A 29 -7.90 -17.48 -4.60
N THR A 30 -7.15 -17.42 -5.69
CA THR A 30 -7.27 -16.32 -6.67
C THR A 30 -8.62 -16.27 -7.33
N ASP A 31 -9.26 -17.41 -7.60
CA ASP A 31 -10.60 -17.43 -8.20
C ASP A 31 -11.66 -16.77 -7.31
N LEU A 32 -11.45 -16.75 -5.98
CA LEU A 32 -12.34 -16.05 -5.04
C LEU A 32 -12.29 -14.52 -5.19
N LEU A 33 -11.24 -13.94 -5.80
CA LEU A 33 -11.17 -12.51 -6.11
C LEU A 33 -12.20 -12.07 -7.16
N SER A 34 -12.88 -12.99 -7.82
CA SER A 34 -13.96 -12.69 -8.78
C SER A 34 -15.28 -12.31 -8.12
N ARG A 35 -15.40 -12.49 -6.80
CA ARG A 35 -16.65 -12.25 -6.05
C ARG A 35 -16.82 -10.76 -5.76
N ASP A 36 -18.04 -10.27 -5.90
CA ASP A 36 -18.45 -8.90 -5.61
C ASP A 36 -19.14 -8.80 -4.23
N GLU A 37 -18.95 -7.68 -3.54
CA GLU A 37 -19.62 -7.35 -2.26
C GLU A 37 -19.29 -8.25 -1.04
N GLU A 38 -18.17 -8.97 -1.05
CA GLU A 38 -17.70 -9.80 0.07
C GLU A 38 -16.35 -9.34 0.64
N ASP A 39 -16.28 -8.08 1.05
CA ASP A 39 -15.05 -7.42 1.52
C ASP A 39 -14.24 -8.24 2.53
N ILE A 40 -14.90 -8.91 3.48
CA ILE A 40 -14.23 -9.74 4.50
C ILE A 40 -13.51 -10.93 3.85
N LEU A 41 -14.16 -11.59 2.89
CA LEU A 41 -13.57 -12.71 2.16
C LEU A 41 -12.40 -12.23 1.30
N LEU A 42 -12.60 -11.15 0.54
CA LEU A 42 -11.58 -10.63 -0.38
C LEU A 42 -10.34 -10.18 0.38
N GLU A 43 -10.52 -9.55 1.54
CA GLU A 43 -9.43 -9.17 2.43
C GLU A 43 -8.68 -10.41 2.95
N GLU A 44 -9.38 -11.46 3.37
CA GLU A 44 -8.73 -12.70 3.82
C GLU A 44 -8.02 -13.45 2.69
N VAL A 45 -8.59 -13.45 1.47
CA VAL A 45 -7.95 -14.03 0.28
C VAL A 45 -6.65 -13.29 -0.03
N LYS A 46 -6.69 -11.96 -0.04
CA LYS A 46 -5.52 -11.11 -0.24
C LYS A 46 -4.43 -11.41 0.79
N GLU A 47 -4.76 -11.37 2.09
CA GLU A 47 -3.83 -11.69 3.18
C GLU A 47 -3.25 -13.11 3.04
N SER A 48 -4.08 -14.08 2.66
CA SER A 48 -3.64 -15.46 2.48
C SER A 48 -2.68 -15.64 1.32
N LEU A 49 -2.92 -14.98 0.18
CA LEU A 49 -2.02 -14.97 -0.98
C LEU A 49 -0.67 -14.33 -0.63
N ILE A 50 -0.68 -13.22 0.13
CA ILE A 50 0.54 -12.57 0.62
C ILE A 50 1.33 -13.50 1.55
N LYS A 51 0.65 -14.21 2.48
CA LYS A 51 1.28 -15.17 3.40
C LYS A 51 1.90 -16.37 2.68
N ILE A 52 1.25 -16.89 1.63
CA ILE A 52 1.81 -17.93 0.76
C ILE A 52 3.11 -17.42 0.14
N GLY A 53 3.11 -16.21 -0.41
CA GLY A 53 4.33 -15.46 -0.66
C GLY A 53 5.22 -15.97 -1.80
N THR A 54 4.77 -16.97 -2.57
CA THR A 54 5.58 -17.60 -3.61
C THR A 54 5.44 -16.87 -4.96
N PRO A 55 6.45 -16.93 -5.86
CA PRO A 55 6.39 -16.24 -7.15
C PRO A 55 5.22 -16.67 -8.05
N GLU A 56 4.66 -17.86 -7.85
CA GLU A 56 3.49 -18.38 -8.59
C GLU A 56 2.22 -17.57 -8.32
N VAL A 57 2.16 -16.81 -7.22
CA VAL A 57 1.04 -15.90 -6.91
C VAL A 57 0.95 -14.76 -7.94
N VAL A 58 2.10 -14.27 -8.42
CA VAL A 58 2.19 -13.10 -9.32
C VAL A 58 1.36 -13.29 -10.60
N PRO A 59 1.59 -14.33 -11.43
CA PRO A 59 0.76 -14.54 -12.62
C PRO A 59 -0.68 -14.93 -12.28
N ALA A 60 -0.94 -15.49 -11.10
CA ALA A 60 -2.29 -15.92 -10.71
C ALA A 60 -3.23 -14.73 -10.43
N VAL A 61 -2.70 -13.59 -9.98
CA VAL A 61 -3.50 -12.38 -9.69
C VAL A 61 -3.60 -11.40 -10.86
N GLU A 62 -2.85 -11.60 -11.96
CA GLU A 62 -2.74 -10.65 -13.08
C GLU A 62 -4.10 -10.25 -13.67
N LYS A 63 -4.98 -11.23 -13.91
CA LYS A 63 -6.31 -10.99 -14.51
C LYS A 63 -7.21 -10.07 -13.66
N TYR A 64 -6.90 -9.92 -12.36
CA TYR A 64 -7.65 -9.09 -11.42
C TYR A 64 -7.11 -7.66 -11.29
N VAL A 65 -5.89 -7.38 -11.77
CA VAL A 65 -5.28 -6.04 -11.71
C VAL A 65 -6.12 -4.99 -12.45
N ILE A 66 -6.76 -5.38 -13.56
CA ILE A 66 -7.60 -4.49 -14.39
C ILE A 66 -9.09 -4.62 -14.09
N ASN A 67 -9.47 -5.42 -13.09
CA ASN A 67 -10.87 -5.62 -12.74
C ASN A 67 -11.33 -4.52 -11.76
N GLU A 68 -12.46 -3.88 -12.06
CA GLU A 68 -12.96 -2.71 -11.33
C GLU A 68 -13.05 -2.93 -9.81
N PHE A 69 -13.51 -4.11 -9.37
CA PHE A 69 -13.74 -4.40 -7.95
C PHE A 69 -12.52 -5.03 -7.27
N SER A 70 -11.75 -5.83 -7.99
CA SER A 70 -10.65 -6.62 -7.40
C SER A 70 -9.25 -6.06 -7.62
N SER A 71 -9.12 -4.99 -8.42
CA SER A 71 -7.84 -4.34 -8.70
C SER A 71 -7.10 -3.92 -7.43
N PHE A 72 -7.80 -3.38 -6.43
CA PHE A 72 -7.21 -3.00 -5.15
C PHE A 72 -6.52 -4.19 -4.47
N PHE A 73 -7.22 -5.33 -4.33
CA PHE A 73 -6.68 -6.53 -3.71
C PHE A 73 -5.53 -7.13 -4.52
N ALA A 74 -5.67 -7.21 -5.85
CA ALA A 74 -4.63 -7.77 -6.72
C ALA A 74 -3.34 -6.92 -6.69
N VAL A 75 -3.47 -5.59 -6.74
CA VAL A 75 -2.34 -4.66 -6.64
C VAL A 75 -1.69 -4.74 -5.26
N ASP A 76 -2.46 -4.88 -4.17
CA ASP A 76 -1.90 -5.02 -2.81
C ASP A 76 -1.17 -6.37 -2.61
N VAL A 77 -1.67 -7.46 -3.23
CA VAL A 77 -0.90 -8.72 -3.30
C VAL A 77 0.43 -8.49 -4.02
N LEU A 78 0.40 -7.92 -5.24
CA LEU A 78 1.61 -7.63 -6.00
C LEU A 78 2.55 -6.66 -5.28
N GLU A 79 2.02 -5.71 -4.51
CA GLU A 79 2.80 -4.80 -3.67
C GLU A 79 3.61 -5.59 -2.64
N ASN A 80 3.05 -6.63 -2.03
CA ASN A 80 3.65 -7.34 -0.90
C ASN A 80 4.44 -8.60 -1.29
N ILE A 81 4.31 -9.11 -2.51
CA ILE A 81 5.20 -10.15 -3.05
C ILE A 81 6.51 -9.50 -3.53
N LYS A 82 7.55 -9.47 -2.69
CA LYS A 82 8.86 -8.84 -2.98
C LYS A 82 9.74 -9.66 -3.92
N HIS A 83 9.23 -9.91 -5.13
CA HIS A 83 9.92 -10.65 -6.18
C HIS A 83 10.00 -9.80 -7.47
N PRO A 84 11.08 -9.88 -8.27
CA PRO A 84 11.22 -9.09 -9.50
C PRO A 84 10.06 -9.21 -10.48
N SER A 85 9.43 -10.39 -10.59
CA SER A 85 8.25 -10.56 -11.46
C SER A 85 7.05 -9.71 -11.04
N ALA A 86 6.89 -9.41 -9.75
CA ALA A 86 5.84 -8.52 -9.28
C ALA A 86 6.13 -7.06 -9.65
N GLU A 87 7.39 -6.63 -9.54
CA GLU A 87 7.83 -5.31 -10.04
C GLU A 87 7.55 -5.18 -11.54
N GLU A 88 7.95 -6.18 -12.33
CA GLU A 88 7.76 -6.19 -13.78
C GLU A 88 6.28 -6.13 -14.18
N MET A 89 5.42 -6.89 -13.49
CA MET A 89 3.98 -6.87 -13.72
C MET A 89 3.36 -5.51 -13.38
N LEU A 90 3.74 -4.92 -12.24
CA LEU A 90 3.27 -3.59 -11.86
C LEU A 90 3.73 -2.52 -12.87
N LEU A 91 4.99 -2.57 -13.33
CA LEU A 91 5.51 -1.66 -14.35
C LEU A 91 4.76 -1.79 -15.67
N TYR A 92 4.47 -3.03 -16.10
CA TYR A 92 3.68 -3.29 -17.30
C TYR A 92 2.29 -2.65 -17.19
N HIS A 93 1.54 -2.94 -16.12
CA HIS A 93 0.20 -2.39 -15.96
C HIS A 93 0.18 -0.87 -15.75
N PHE A 94 1.20 -0.29 -15.11
CA PHE A 94 1.35 1.15 -14.99
C PHE A 94 1.40 1.83 -16.37
N ASP A 95 2.15 1.24 -17.30
CA ASP A 95 2.33 1.77 -18.64
C ASP A 95 1.09 1.55 -19.53
N GLN A 96 0.29 0.51 -19.27
CA GLN A 96 -0.93 0.21 -20.05
C GLN A 96 -2.18 0.97 -19.57
N THR A 97 -2.28 1.27 -18.27
CA THR A 97 -3.52 1.84 -17.74
C THR A 97 -3.66 3.34 -18.02
N THR A 98 -4.86 3.74 -18.42
CA THR A 98 -5.31 5.14 -18.47
C THR A 98 -6.21 5.49 -17.30
N ASP A 99 -6.66 4.50 -16.52
CA ASP A 99 -7.50 4.76 -15.35
C ASP A 99 -6.65 5.41 -14.25
N LYS A 100 -7.07 6.61 -13.85
CA LYS A 100 -6.30 7.46 -12.94
C LYS A 100 -6.21 6.86 -11.54
N GLY A 101 -7.26 6.19 -11.07
CA GLY A 101 -7.30 5.56 -9.76
C GLY A 101 -6.36 4.35 -9.69
N LEU A 102 -6.49 3.44 -10.64
CA LEU A 102 -5.61 2.27 -10.79
C LEU A 102 -4.16 2.68 -11.00
N LYS A 103 -3.89 3.71 -11.81
CA LYS A 103 -2.52 4.22 -12.01
C LYS A 103 -1.92 4.74 -10.71
N THR A 104 -2.73 5.36 -9.85
CA THR A 104 -2.35 5.82 -8.51
C THR A 104 -2.04 4.64 -7.58
N LEU A 105 -2.88 3.59 -7.57
CA LEU A 105 -2.63 2.38 -6.78
C LEU A 105 -1.34 1.67 -7.21
N ILE A 106 -1.13 1.48 -8.51
CA ILE A 106 0.07 0.83 -9.04
C ILE A 106 1.32 1.66 -8.76
N ALA A 107 1.26 2.99 -8.88
CA ALA A 107 2.37 3.89 -8.51
C ALA A 107 2.79 3.73 -7.04
N ASN A 108 1.81 3.64 -6.14
CA ASN A 108 2.07 3.37 -4.73
C ASN A 108 2.73 2.00 -4.54
N ALA A 109 2.18 0.95 -5.16
CA ALA A 109 2.72 -0.40 -5.07
C ALA A 109 4.18 -0.48 -5.57
N LEU A 110 4.49 0.18 -6.69
CA LEU A 110 5.85 0.28 -7.23
C LEU A 110 6.81 0.99 -6.27
N CYS A 111 6.36 2.05 -5.60
CA CYS A 111 7.17 2.72 -4.59
C CYS A 111 7.42 1.81 -3.38
N ARG A 112 6.42 1.05 -2.95
CA ARG A 112 6.54 0.10 -1.84
C ARG A 112 7.30 -1.18 -2.22
N GLN A 113 7.44 -1.47 -3.51
CA GLN A 113 8.40 -2.42 -4.06
C GLN A 113 9.84 -1.89 -4.11
N LEU A 114 10.06 -0.61 -3.76
CA LEU A 114 11.35 0.07 -3.88
C LEU A 114 11.90 0.09 -5.32
N SER A 115 11.01 0.13 -6.31
CA SER A 115 11.39 0.14 -7.71
C SER A 115 12.07 1.47 -8.07
N THR A 116 13.36 1.40 -8.41
CA THR A 116 14.11 2.55 -8.92
C THR A 116 13.69 2.91 -10.35
N LYS A 117 13.26 1.92 -11.14
CA LYS A 117 12.70 2.10 -12.49
C LYS A 117 11.41 2.93 -12.47
N ALA A 118 10.62 2.79 -11.41
CA ALA A 118 9.36 3.50 -11.26
C ALA A 118 9.52 4.96 -10.80
N ILE A 119 10.61 5.33 -10.13
CA ILE A 119 10.81 6.69 -9.60
C ILE A 119 10.50 7.79 -10.63
N PRO A 120 11.14 7.84 -11.82
CA PRO A 120 10.84 8.90 -12.80
C PRO A 120 9.40 8.87 -13.29
N LYS A 121 8.78 7.69 -13.38
CA LYS A 121 7.38 7.53 -13.81
C LYS A 121 6.41 8.09 -12.76
N VAL A 122 6.65 7.81 -11.48
CA VAL A 122 5.82 8.30 -10.37
C VAL A 122 5.98 9.81 -10.19
N VAL A 123 7.20 10.34 -10.39
CA VAL A 123 7.44 11.79 -10.42
C VAL A 123 6.61 12.47 -11.49
N ALA A 124 6.65 11.97 -12.73
CA ALA A 124 5.86 12.51 -13.81
C ALA A 124 4.36 12.46 -13.50
N LEU A 125 3.87 11.34 -12.93
CA LEU A 125 2.47 11.22 -12.52
C LEU A 125 2.07 12.24 -11.43
N ILE A 126 2.96 12.56 -10.49
CA ILE A 126 2.70 13.60 -9.48
C ILE A 126 2.59 14.99 -10.11
N GLU A 127 3.41 15.28 -11.13
CA GLU A 127 3.39 16.55 -11.86
C GLU A 127 2.15 16.68 -12.78
N GLU A 128 1.75 15.59 -13.44
CA GLU A 128 0.56 15.52 -14.28
C GLU A 128 -0.75 15.48 -13.47
N GLY A 129 -0.68 14.99 -12.24
CA GLY A 129 -1.79 14.87 -11.30
C GLY A 129 -2.33 13.43 -11.19
N TYR A 130 -2.44 12.95 -9.96
CA TYR A 130 -2.94 11.63 -9.58
C TYR A 130 -4.26 11.73 -8.80
N ASP A 131 -4.85 10.60 -8.45
CA ASP A 131 -6.09 10.58 -7.66
C ASP A 131 -5.77 10.72 -6.16
N GLU A 132 -5.73 11.96 -5.70
CA GLU A 132 -5.47 12.29 -4.28
C GLU A 132 -6.59 11.81 -3.34
N SER A 133 -7.77 11.42 -3.85
CA SER A 133 -8.83 10.86 -3.01
C SER A 133 -8.54 9.44 -2.55
N ILE A 134 -7.67 8.72 -3.28
CA ILE A 134 -7.25 7.36 -2.95
C ILE A 134 -6.10 7.39 -1.93
N LEU A 135 -4.99 8.07 -2.24
CA LEU A 135 -3.81 8.16 -1.36
C LEU A 135 -2.87 9.30 -1.78
N ASP A 136 -1.94 9.71 -0.90
CA ASP A 136 -0.85 10.64 -1.24
C ASP A 136 0.40 9.88 -1.73
N LEU A 137 0.72 9.97 -3.02
CA LEU A 137 1.92 9.34 -3.62
C LEU A 137 3.25 9.94 -3.17
N LYS A 138 3.25 11.15 -2.60
CA LYS A 138 4.49 11.83 -2.25
C LYS A 138 5.21 11.14 -1.08
N GLU A 139 4.47 10.55 -0.15
CA GLU A 139 5.07 9.81 0.97
C GLU A 139 5.76 8.50 0.56
N PRO A 140 5.10 7.58 -0.18
CA PRO A 140 5.75 6.36 -0.64
C PRO A 140 6.87 6.64 -1.64
N LEU A 141 6.73 7.63 -2.53
CA LEU A 141 7.83 8.06 -3.41
C LEU A 141 9.05 8.52 -2.61
N TYR A 142 8.83 9.37 -1.61
CA TYR A 142 9.91 9.86 -0.75
C TYR A 142 10.64 8.69 -0.05
N ALA A 143 9.89 7.71 0.48
CA ALA A 143 10.48 6.53 1.10
C ALA A 143 11.31 5.70 0.10
N ASN A 144 10.80 5.51 -1.12
CA ASN A 144 11.51 4.81 -2.20
C ASN A 144 12.83 5.51 -2.54
N CYS A 145 12.81 6.84 -2.74
CA CYS A 145 14.00 7.62 -3.06
C CYS A 145 15.06 7.54 -1.93
N VAL A 146 14.66 7.72 -0.67
CA VAL A 146 15.58 7.68 0.47
C VAL A 146 16.22 6.29 0.63
N LEU A 147 15.43 5.22 0.56
CA LEU A 147 15.94 3.86 0.70
C LEU A 147 16.87 3.45 -0.44
N ASN A 148 16.68 4.00 -1.64
CA ASN A 148 17.53 3.76 -2.80
C ASN A 148 18.65 4.80 -3.01
N ASN A 149 18.81 5.77 -2.11
CA ASN A 149 19.78 6.88 -2.25
C ASN A 149 19.63 7.65 -3.58
N VAL A 150 18.40 7.82 -4.06
CA VAL A 150 18.10 8.59 -5.27
C VAL A 150 17.78 10.03 -4.86
N ASP A 151 18.53 10.98 -5.41
CA ASP A 151 18.27 12.40 -5.20
C ASP A 151 17.00 12.81 -5.96
N TYR A 152 16.05 13.41 -5.23
CA TYR A 152 14.80 13.90 -5.79
C TYR A 152 14.55 15.35 -5.31
N PRO A 153 14.24 16.29 -6.22
CA PRO A 153 14.03 17.68 -5.85
C PRO A 153 12.91 17.83 -4.81
N ASN A 154 13.14 18.63 -3.77
CA ASN A 154 12.23 18.88 -2.64
C ASN A 154 12.11 17.76 -1.57
N LEU A 155 12.91 16.69 -1.60
CA LEU A 155 12.98 15.71 -0.49
C LEU A 155 13.34 16.38 0.85
N GLU A 156 14.33 17.27 0.86
CA GLU A 156 14.83 17.93 2.08
C GLU A 156 13.80 18.83 2.76
N GLN A 157 12.92 19.48 1.99
CA GLN A 157 11.95 20.43 2.55
C GLN A 157 10.88 19.70 3.38
N LYS A 158 10.47 18.50 2.96
CA LYS A 158 9.56 17.64 3.72
C LYS A 158 10.22 17.02 4.96
N GLU A 159 11.49 16.60 4.88
CA GLU A 159 12.25 16.15 6.05
C GLU A 159 12.37 17.23 7.11
N LYS A 160 12.77 18.45 6.70
CA LYS A 160 12.89 19.61 7.59
C LYS A 160 11.52 19.97 8.19
N ALA A 161 10.42 19.83 7.43
CA ALA A 161 9.07 20.03 7.95
C ALA A 161 8.62 18.94 8.94
N LYS A 162 8.85 17.64 8.66
CA LYS A 162 8.54 16.52 9.59
C LYS A 162 9.39 16.58 10.86
N GLN A 163 10.69 16.90 10.76
CA GLN A 163 11.55 17.12 11.91
C GLN A 163 11.12 18.35 12.73
N LYS A 164 10.69 19.43 12.08
CA LYS A 164 10.13 20.61 12.75
C LYS A 164 8.80 20.31 13.45
N ALA A 165 7.95 19.47 12.86
CA ALA A 165 6.69 19.01 13.48
C ALA A 165 6.94 18.07 14.69
N ASN A 166 7.95 17.21 14.62
CA ASN A 166 8.34 16.35 15.75
C ASN A 166 9.04 17.10 16.88
N ARG A 167 9.61 18.29 16.61
CA ARG A 167 10.34 19.07 17.62
C ARG A 167 9.49 19.83 18.64
N LEU A 168 8.15 19.82 18.57
CA LEU A 168 7.31 20.61 19.49
C LEU A 168 6.00 19.93 19.92
N LYS A 169 5.96 18.60 20.09
CA LYS A 169 4.89 17.97 20.89
C LYS A 169 5.28 17.94 22.37
N ILE A 170 5.42 19.13 22.96
CA ILE A 170 5.49 19.23 24.42
C ILE A 170 4.11 18.94 25.00
N GLY A 171 4.02 17.92 25.87
CA GLY A 171 2.76 17.55 26.51
C GLY A 171 2.26 18.66 27.42
N ARG A 172 0.94 18.90 27.44
CA ARG A 172 0.31 19.91 28.32
C ARG A 172 0.76 19.78 29.79
N ASN A 173 1.07 18.57 30.26
CA ASN A 173 1.49 18.33 31.65
C ASN A 173 3.01 18.33 31.86
N ASP A 174 3.82 18.41 30.80
CA ASP A 174 5.28 18.36 30.89
C ASP A 174 5.84 19.66 31.49
N PRO A 175 7.05 19.64 32.07
CA PRO A 175 7.73 20.85 32.53
C PRO A 175 7.86 21.89 31.43
N CYS A 176 7.53 23.15 31.75
CA CYS A 176 7.53 24.24 30.78
C CYS A 176 8.96 24.61 30.36
N PRO A 177 9.24 24.74 29.05
CA PRO A 177 10.60 24.87 28.54
C PRO A 177 11.18 26.28 28.75
N CYS A 178 10.39 27.24 29.25
CA CYS A 178 10.85 28.57 29.62
C CYS A 178 11.61 28.61 30.97
N GLY A 179 11.81 27.46 31.63
CA GLY A 179 12.54 27.36 32.89
C GLY A 179 11.74 27.80 34.13
N SER A 180 10.42 28.01 34.00
CA SER A 180 9.59 28.47 35.13
C SER A 180 9.32 27.42 36.21
N GLY A 181 9.68 26.16 35.97
CA GLY A 181 9.38 25.02 36.86
C GLY A 181 7.90 24.60 36.89
N LYS A 182 7.02 25.28 36.14
CA LYS A 182 5.58 24.96 36.06
C LYS A 182 5.30 23.95 34.94
N LYS A 183 4.16 23.25 35.00
CA LYS A 183 3.66 22.46 33.85
C LYS A 183 3.35 23.38 32.67
N PHE A 184 3.57 22.94 31.44
CA PHE A 184 3.41 23.74 30.23
C PHE A 184 2.01 24.37 30.14
N LYS A 185 0.94 23.60 30.46
CA LYS A 185 -0.46 24.07 30.53
C LYS A 185 -0.74 25.22 31.50
N LYS A 186 0.14 25.46 32.48
CA LYS A 186 0.00 26.51 33.51
C LYS A 186 0.98 27.67 33.31
N CYS A 187 1.69 27.72 32.17
CA CYS A 187 2.73 28.71 31.94
C CYS A 187 2.70 29.27 30.52
N CYS A 188 3.32 28.58 29.56
CA CYS A 188 3.45 29.08 28.18
C CYS A 188 2.38 28.53 27.24
N TRP A 189 1.52 27.63 27.72
CA TRP A 189 0.29 27.25 27.01
C TRP A 189 -0.71 28.40 27.11
N LYS A 190 -1.05 29.00 25.97
CA LYS A 190 -2.19 29.93 25.88
C LYS A 190 -3.51 29.15 25.94
#